data_AF-A0A519ZF76-F1
#
_entry.id   AF-A0A519ZF76-F1
#
_cell.length_a   1.000
_cell.length_b   1.000
_cell.length_c   1.000
_cell.angle_alpha   90.00
_cell.angle_beta   90.00
_cell.angle_gamma   90.00
#
_symmetry.space_group_name_H-M   'P 1'
#
loop_
_entity.id
_entity.type
_entity.pdbx_description
1 polymer ?
#
loop_
_entity_poly.entity_id
_entity_poly.type
_entity_poly.pdbx_seq_one_letter_code
_entity_poly.pdbx_strand_id
1 'polypeptide(L)'
;SIVTERTVLELQGVSCLAIEDVVPDKKQIISSRSFGAPVTELDDLREAITLFMLRAVDRLRSQKLLCATIGVTIKTSRFEQPYYNSHITVTLSHATDDRLLLVKSAMYGLEQIFKSGQRYKKAGVMLLNIVPEARFIPDLLADQEQINERKLLTFTLDEINKKFGKDTIAIGSCTFKNRNWTMTQANKSPSYLTSWKDLLKIY
;
A
#
# COMPACT_ATOMS: atom_id res chain seq x y z
N SER A 1 9.49 24.93 -24.05
CA SER A 1 8.91 23.72 -23.44
C SER A 1 7.40 23.77 -23.63
N ILE A 2 6.74 22.66 -23.98
CA ILE A 2 5.27 22.62 -24.16
C ILE A 2 4.56 23.00 -22.84
N VAL A 3 5.19 22.75 -21.69
CA VAL A 3 4.65 23.12 -20.37
C VAL A 3 4.60 24.64 -20.18
N THR A 4 5.67 25.36 -20.53
CA THR A 4 5.72 26.83 -20.39
C THR A 4 4.72 27.53 -21.31
N GLU A 5 4.53 27.01 -22.53
CA GLU A 5 3.55 27.53 -23.49
C GLU A 5 2.12 27.36 -22.97
N ARG A 6 1.78 26.17 -22.45
CA ARG A 6 0.47 25.92 -21.82
C ARG A 6 0.21 26.82 -20.62
N THR A 7 1.22 27.07 -19.79
CA THR A 7 1.10 28.00 -18.66
C THR A 7 0.83 29.43 -19.11
N VAL A 8 1.48 29.91 -20.18
CA VAL A 8 1.21 31.25 -20.73
C VAL A 8 -0.22 31.34 -21.27
N LEU A 9 -0.67 30.33 -21.99
CA LEU A 9 -2.03 30.27 -22.54
C LEU A 9 -3.11 30.20 -21.44
N GLU A 10 -2.90 29.42 -20.38
CA GLU A 10 -3.83 29.38 -19.23
C GLU A 10 -3.90 30.72 -18.50
N LEU A 11 -2.76 31.41 -18.31
CA LEU A 11 -2.73 32.76 -17.74
C LEU A 11 -3.45 33.79 -18.61
N GLN A 12 -3.54 33.54 -19.92
CA GLN A 12 -4.31 34.33 -20.88
C GLN A 12 -5.79 33.89 -20.94
N GLY A 13 -6.23 32.99 -20.07
CA GLY A 13 -7.62 32.51 -19.99
C GLY A 13 -7.97 31.42 -21.01
N VAL A 14 -6.98 30.85 -21.71
CA VAL A 14 -7.19 29.75 -22.65
C VAL A 14 -7.03 28.42 -21.90
N SER A 15 -8.14 27.70 -21.70
CA SER A 15 -8.12 26.39 -21.05
C SER A 15 -7.30 25.39 -21.86
N CYS A 16 -6.12 25.01 -21.36
CA CYS A 16 -5.21 24.07 -22.02
C CYS A 16 -5.35 22.62 -21.52
N LEU A 17 -6.18 22.42 -20.49
CA LEU A 17 -6.52 21.11 -19.93
C LEU A 17 -8.00 20.83 -20.21
N ALA A 18 -8.27 19.70 -20.87
CA ALA A 18 -9.63 19.19 -21.00
C ALA A 18 -10.05 18.52 -19.68
N ILE A 19 -11.33 18.65 -19.33
CA ILE A 19 -11.90 17.87 -18.24
C ILE A 19 -11.93 16.40 -18.70
N GLU A 20 -11.33 15.51 -17.93
CA GLU A 20 -11.36 14.07 -18.22
C GLU A 20 -12.73 13.50 -17.85
N ASP A 21 -13.49 13.03 -18.84
CA ASP A 21 -14.81 12.42 -18.62
C ASP A 21 -14.74 10.99 -18.03
N VAL A 22 -13.59 10.32 -18.19
CA VAL A 22 -13.36 8.96 -17.72
C VAL A 22 -12.08 8.92 -16.90
N VAL A 23 -12.19 8.49 -15.64
CA VAL A 23 -11.03 8.31 -14.76
C VAL A 23 -10.17 7.17 -15.33
N PRO A 24 -8.90 7.42 -15.69
CA PRO A 24 -8.03 6.38 -16.21
C PRO A 24 -7.71 5.34 -15.12
N ASP A 25 -7.46 4.11 -15.56
CA ASP A 25 -7.04 3.03 -14.66
C ASP A 25 -5.81 3.46 -13.84
N LYS A 26 -5.78 3.09 -12.56
CA LYS A 26 -4.67 3.45 -11.69
C LYS A 26 -3.39 2.78 -12.17
N LYS A 27 -2.41 3.60 -12.55
CA LYS A 27 -1.07 3.14 -12.92
C LYS A 27 -0.30 2.50 -11.77
N GLN A 28 -0.64 2.85 -10.53
CA GLN A 28 -0.01 2.32 -9.32
C GLN A 28 -0.91 2.46 -8.08
N ILE A 29 -0.72 1.59 -7.09
CA ILE A 29 -1.36 1.70 -5.77
C ILE A 29 -0.27 1.79 -4.71
N ILE A 30 -0.24 2.89 -3.96
CA ILE A 30 0.74 3.12 -2.90
C ILE A 30 0.07 3.05 -1.54
N SER A 31 0.73 2.37 -0.61
CA SER A 31 0.40 2.35 0.81
C SER A 31 1.68 2.61 1.60
N SER A 32 1.82 3.84 2.11
CA SER A 32 2.99 4.25 2.90
C SER A 32 2.57 5.12 4.08
N ARG A 33 3.31 5.04 5.19
CA ARG A 33 3.07 5.86 6.38
C ARG A 33 4.39 6.22 7.05
N SER A 34 4.44 7.44 7.58
CA SER A 34 5.48 7.83 8.52
C SER A 34 5.13 7.31 9.91
N PHE A 35 6.14 6.86 10.65
CA PHE A 35 6.00 6.29 11.98
C PHE A 35 5.98 7.37 13.07
N GLY A 36 5.24 7.10 14.14
CA GLY A 36 5.17 7.90 15.37
C GLY A 36 6.55 8.14 15.97
N ALA A 37 7.13 7.05 16.45
CA ALA A 37 8.53 6.94 16.82
C ALA A 37 9.34 6.33 15.66
N PRO A 38 10.65 6.61 15.55
CA PRO A 38 11.52 5.89 14.65
C PRO A 38 11.56 4.39 15.01
N VAL A 39 11.54 3.54 13.98
CA VAL A 39 11.58 2.08 14.11
C VAL A 39 12.99 1.60 13.80
N THR A 40 13.54 0.72 14.64
CA THR A 40 14.89 0.15 14.48
C THR A 40 14.86 -1.33 14.17
N GLU A 41 13.87 -2.04 14.70
CA GLU A 41 13.79 -3.50 14.60
C GLU A 41 13.20 -3.95 13.26
N LEU A 42 13.75 -5.04 12.73
CA LEU A 42 13.26 -5.64 11.48
C LEU A 42 11.83 -6.17 11.65
N ASP A 43 11.51 -6.76 12.80
CA ASP A 43 10.19 -7.35 13.04
C ASP A 43 9.07 -6.29 13.08
N ASP A 44 9.35 -5.13 13.67
CA ASP A 44 8.43 -3.98 13.63
C ASP A 44 8.20 -3.49 12.19
N LEU A 45 9.26 -3.46 11.36
CA LEU A 45 9.14 -3.11 9.95
C LEU A 45 8.37 -4.16 9.15
N ARG A 46 8.61 -5.46 9.41
CA ARG A 46 7.85 -6.56 8.81
C ARG A 46 6.37 -6.42 9.12
N GLU A 47 6.04 -6.11 10.37
CA GLU A 47 4.66 -5.89 10.81
C GLU A 47 4.01 -4.72 10.04
N ALA A 48 4.72 -3.59 9.97
CA ALA A 48 4.26 -2.39 9.26
C ALA A 48 4.06 -2.62 7.76
N ILE A 49 5.05 -3.21 7.10
CA ILE A 49 5.00 -3.52 5.67
C ILE A 49 3.89 -4.51 5.37
N THR A 50 3.68 -5.52 6.22
CA THR A 50 2.58 -6.48 6.00
C THR A 50 1.24 -5.77 6.04
N LEU A 51 0.99 -4.93 7.04
CA LEU A 51 -0.25 -4.16 7.12
C LEU A 51 -0.43 -3.22 5.91
N PHE A 52 0.64 -2.55 5.47
CA PHE A 52 0.56 -1.65 4.32
C PHE A 52 0.27 -2.41 3.04
N MET A 53 0.86 -3.60 2.89
CA MET A 53 0.62 -4.52 1.78
C MET A 53 -0.83 -4.99 1.76
N LEU A 54 -1.35 -5.50 2.87
CA LEU A 54 -2.76 -5.91 2.97
C LEU A 54 -3.72 -4.79 2.57
N ARG A 55 -3.49 -3.57 3.05
CA ARG A 55 -4.29 -2.39 2.67
C ARG A 55 -4.16 -2.02 1.19
N ALA A 56 -2.99 -2.23 0.60
CA ALA A 56 -2.78 -2.03 -0.83
C ALA A 56 -3.53 -3.09 -1.65
N VAL A 57 -3.49 -4.36 -1.21
CA VAL A 57 -4.24 -5.46 -1.84
C VAL A 57 -5.75 -5.25 -1.75
N ASP A 58 -6.28 -4.79 -0.60
CA ASP A 58 -7.71 -4.46 -0.47
C ASP A 58 -8.16 -3.44 -1.54
N ARG A 59 -7.31 -2.43 -1.79
CA ARG A 59 -7.55 -1.40 -2.81
C ARG A 59 -7.41 -1.94 -4.23
N LEU A 60 -6.49 -2.87 -4.44
CA LEU A 60 -6.27 -3.55 -5.72
C LEU A 60 -7.49 -4.41 -6.08
N ARG A 61 -7.94 -5.24 -5.13
CA ARG A 61 -9.07 -6.16 -5.26
C ARG A 61 -10.41 -5.44 -5.42
N SER A 62 -10.66 -4.38 -4.64
CA SER A 62 -11.88 -3.57 -4.80
C SER A 62 -12.01 -2.92 -6.19
N GLN A 63 -10.90 -2.76 -6.91
CA GLN A 63 -10.87 -2.26 -8.30
C GLN A 63 -10.76 -3.39 -9.34
N LYS A 64 -10.78 -4.67 -8.93
CA LYS A 64 -10.60 -5.85 -9.80
C LYS A 64 -9.33 -5.78 -10.66
N LEU A 65 -8.23 -5.42 -10.00
CA LEU A 65 -6.92 -5.30 -10.61
C LEU A 65 -5.99 -6.41 -10.11
N LEU A 66 -4.97 -6.74 -10.91
CA LEU A 66 -3.87 -7.64 -10.57
C LEU A 66 -2.55 -6.88 -10.61
N CYS A 67 -1.56 -7.32 -9.84
CA CYS A 67 -0.26 -6.66 -9.74
C CYS A 67 0.86 -7.63 -10.15
N ALA A 68 1.75 -7.20 -11.05
CA ALA A 68 2.92 -7.99 -11.45
C ALA A 68 4.22 -7.55 -10.76
N THR A 69 4.24 -6.38 -10.10
CA THR A 69 5.48 -5.81 -9.58
C THR A 69 5.25 -5.07 -8.27
N ILE A 70 6.08 -5.35 -7.26
CA ILE A 70 5.97 -4.77 -5.92
C ILE A 70 7.19 -3.91 -5.65
N GLY A 71 6.99 -2.64 -5.33
CA GLY A 71 8.00 -1.76 -4.78
C GLY A 71 7.94 -1.74 -3.25
N VAL A 72 9.06 -1.88 -2.57
CA VAL A 72 9.19 -1.70 -1.12
C VAL A 72 10.16 -0.55 -0.87
N THR A 73 9.77 0.37 0.02
CA THR A 73 10.60 1.52 0.39
C THR A 73 10.69 1.68 1.90
N ILE A 74 11.90 1.98 2.37
CA ILE A 74 12.16 2.36 3.75
C ILE A 74 13.09 3.58 3.77
N LYS A 75 12.84 4.51 4.69
CA LYS A 75 13.65 5.71 4.83
C LYS A 75 13.79 6.17 6.28
N THR A 76 14.95 6.73 6.60
CA THR A 76 15.21 7.45 7.85
C THR A 76 14.77 8.91 7.73
N SER A 77 14.89 9.68 8.82
CA SER A 77 14.59 11.11 8.82
C SER A 77 15.63 11.87 8.00
N ARG A 78 15.19 12.78 7.10
CA ARG A 78 16.10 13.69 6.39
C ARG A 78 16.81 14.70 7.31
N PHE A 79 16.31 14.85 8.52
CA PHE A 79 16.80 15.80 9.53
C PHE A 79 17.76 15.15 10.52
N GLU A 80 17.95 13.83 10.45
CA GLU A 80 18.89 13.08 11.29
C GLU A 80 19.94 12.42 10.38
N GLN A 81 21.19 12.43 10.81
CA GLN A 81 22.27 11.75 10.10
C GLN A 81 22.56 10.38 10.75
N PRO A 82 22.86 9.33 9.96
CA PRO A 82 22.91 9.33 8.50
C PRO A 82 21.53 9.26 7.82
N TYR A 83 21.35 10.03 6.75
CA TYR A 83 20.18 9.88 5.88
C TYR A 83 20.28 8.60 5.06
N TYR A 84 19.28 7.75 5.18
CA TYR A 84 19.16 6.50 4.44
C TYR A 84 17.79 6.43 3.79
N ASN A 85 17.78 6.22 2.47
CA ASN A 85 16.57 6.07 1.68
C ASN A 85 16.82 4.94 0.69
N SER A 86 16.06 3.86 0.83
CA SER A 86 16.20 2.70 -0.03
C SER A 86 14.85 2.29 -0.60
N HIS A 87 14.91 1.78 -1.82
CA HIS A 87 13.79 1.28 -2.57
C HIS A 87 14.24 0.06 -3.37
N ILE A 88 13.44 -0.99 -3.35
CA ILE A 88 13.65 -2.18 -4.15
C ILE A 88 12.35 -2.56 -4.84
N THR A 89 12.49 -3.10 -6.05
CA THR A 89 11.38 -3.63 -6.83
C THR A 89 11.52 -5.14 -6.94
N VAL A 90 10.43 -5.87 -6.69
CA VAL A 90 10.33 -7.31 -6.82
C VAL A 90 9.28 -7.62 -7.89
N THR A 91 9.71 -8.23 -8.98
CA THR A 91 8.83 -8.65 -10.09
C THR A 91 8.34 -10.07 -9.84
N LEU A 92 7.05 -10.31 -10.04
CA LEU A 92 6.42 -11.63 -9.91
C LEU A 92 6.43 -12.35 -11.25
N SER A 93 6.34 -13.68 -11.23
CA SER A 93 6.26 -14.49 -12.46
C SER A 93 4.97 -14.26 -13.24
N HIS A 94 3.87 -13.92 -12.55
CA HIS A 94 2.58 -13.59 -13.14
C HIS A 94 1.89 -12.50 -12.32
N ALA A 95 0.96 -11.77 -12.95
CA ALA A 95 0.16 -10.78 -12.24
C ALA A 95 -0.83 -11.47 -11.29
N THR A 96 -0.87 -11.04 -10.04
CA THR A 96 -1.69 -11.68 -9.01
C THR A 96 -2.21 -10.66 -8.00
N ASP A 97 -3.25 -11.05 -7.28
CA ASP A 97 -3.82 -10.35 -6.14
C ASP A 97 -3.81 -11.20 -4.86
N ASP A 98 -3.11 -12.35 -4.87
CA ASP A 98 -2.94 -13.22 -3.71
C ASP A 98 -2.19 -12.49 -2.58
N ARG A 99 -2.91 -12.26 -1.48
CA ARG A 99 -2.41 -11.56 -0.28
C ARG A 99 -1.15 -12.22 0.27
N LEU A 100 -1.08 -13.54 0.29
CA LEU A 100 0.02 -14.29 0.88
C LEU A 100 1.28 -14.17 0.03
N LEU A 101 1.15 -14.37 -1.28
CA LEU A 101 2.26 -14.25 -2.22
C LEU A 101 2.81 -12.81 -2.25
N LEU A 102 1.93 -11.81 -2.31
CA LEU A 102 2.34 -10.42 -2.33
C LEU A 102 3.02 -9.99 -1.03
N VAL A 103 2.52 -10.42 0.13
CA VAL A 103 3.18 -10.20 1.42
C VAL A 103 4.55 -10.86 1.46
N LYS A 104 4.66 -12.13 1.04
CA LYS A 104 5.93 -12.86 1.03
C LYS A 104 6.98 -12.16 0.16
N SER A 105 6.59 -11.70 -1.03
CA SER A 105 7.46 -10.96 -1.95
C SER A 105 7.87 -9.60 -1.38
N ALA A 106 6.96 -8.90 -0.67
CA ALA A 106 7.30 -7.66 0.02
C ALA A 106 8.27 -7.88 1.19
N MET A 107 8.14 -8.98 1.94
CA MET A 107 9.08 -9.35 3.01
C MET A 107 10.47 -9.63 2.44
N TYR A 108 10.55 -10.37 1.34
CA TYR A 108 11.80 -10.61 0.64
C TYR A 108 12.48 -9.30 0.22
N GLY A 109 11.72 -8.35 -0.33
CA GLY A 109 12.25 -7.02 -0.66
C GLY A 109 12.73 -6.25 0.57
N LEU A 110 11.98 -6.27 1.66
CA LEU A 110 12.34 -5.59 2.91
C LEU A 110 13.67 -6.09 3.48
N GLU A 111 13.87 -7.41 3.52
CA GLU A 111 15.09 -8.02 4.06
C GLU A 111 16.36 -7.59 3.31
N GLN A 112 16.25 -7.34 2.00
CA GLN A 112 17.37 -6.89 1.17
C GLN A 112 17.78 -5.44 1.41
N ILE A 113 16.82 -4.58 1.80
CA ILE A 113 17.06 -3.14 1.99
C ILE A 113 17.22 -2.75 3.46
N PHE A 114 16.92 -3.65 4.39
CA PHE A 114 17.07 -3.40 5.82
C PHE A 114 18.55 -3.30 6.22
N LYS A 115 18.86 -2.34 7.09
CA LYS A 115 20.17 -2.15 7.71
C LYS A 115 19.97 -1.99 9.21
N SER A 116 20.62 -2.86 9.97
CA SER A 116 20.64 -2.77 11.43
C SER A 116 21.23 -1.44 11.90
N GLY A 117 20.74 -0.92 13.03
CA GLY A 117 21.20 0.32 13.64
C GLY A 117 20.66 1.61 13.00
N GLN A 118 19.78 1.52 12.00
CA GLN A 118 19.14 2.68 11.38
C GLN A 118 17.80 3.02 12.05
N ARG A 119 17.51 4.31 12.17
CA ARG A 119 16.24 4.82 12.72
C ARG A 119 15.25 5.14 11.60
N TYR A 120 14.47 4.16 11.17
CA TYR A 120 13.51 4.32 10.09
C TYR A 120 12.33 5.19 10.51
N LYS A 121 12.03 6.23 9.74
CA LYS A 121 10.93 7.16 10.01
C LYS A 121 9.71 6.92 9.11
N LYS A 122 9.88 6.25 7.98
CA LYS A 122 8.78 5.91 7.07
C LYS A 122 9.09 4.61 6.35
N ALA A 123 8.04 3.83 6.13
CA ALA A 123 8.05 2.69 5.23
C ALA A 123 6.83 2.72 4.31
N GLY A 124 6.89 1.96 3.23
CA GLY A 124 5.79 1.84 2.29
C GLY A 124 5.96 0.73 1.29
N VAL A 125 4.84 0.38 0.68
CA VAL A 125 4.74 -0.54 -0.45
C VAL A 125 4.04 0.14 -1.61
N MET A 126 4.36 -0.31 -2.80
CA MET A 126 3.84 0.18 -4.06
C MET A 126 3.50 -1.03 -4.94
N LEU A 127 2.30 -1.06 -5.48
CA LEU A 127 1.88 -2.02 -6.49
C LEU A 127 2.03 -1.34 -7.85
N LEU A 128 2.79 -1.98 -8.71
CA LEU A 128 3.22 -1.52 -10.03
C LEU A 128 2.82 -2.55 -11.08
N ASN A 129 2.82 -2.13 -12.34
CA ASN A 129 2.42 -2.96 -13.48
C ASN A 129 1.04 -3.59 -13.21
N ILE A 130 0.10 -2.71 -12.90
CA ILE A 130 -1.26 -3.10 -12.55
C ILE A 130 -2.05 -3.35 -13.83
N VAL A 131 -2.74 -4.48 -13.89
CA VAL A 131 -3.56 -4.88 -15.05
C VAL A 131 -4.98 -5.21 -14.60
N PRO A 132 -6.03 -4.86 -15.36
CA PRO A 132 -7.38 -5.30 -15.07
C PRO A 132 -7.51 -6.82 -15.12
N GLU A 133 -8.14 -7.43 -14.12
CA GLU A 133 -8.32 -8.89 -14.06
C GLU A 133 -9.07 -9.41 -15.30
N ALA A 134 -10.05 -8.65 -15.80
CA ALA A 134 -10.83 -9.01 -16.99
C ALA A 134 -10.01 -9.11 -18.29
N ARG A 135 -8.83 -8.48 -18.35
CA ARG A 135 -7.93 -8.50 -19.52
C ARG A 135 -6.72 -9.41 -19.31
N PHE A 136 -6.60 -10.02 -18.14
CA PHE A 136 -5.45 -10.84 -17.81
C PHE A 136 -5.59 -12.22 -18.44
N ILE A 137 -4.60 -12.59 -19.25
CA ILE A 137 -4.46 -13.91 -19.84
C ILE A 137 -3.30 -14.59 -19.11
N PRO A 138 -3.56 -15.69 -18.38
CA PRO A 138 -2.51 -16.49 -17.77
C PRO A 138 -1.51 -16.99 -18.81
N ASP A 139 -0.27 -17.21 -18.39
CA ASP A 139 0.73 -17.84 -19.26
C ASP A 139 0.29 -19.28 -19.62
N LEU A 140 0.68 -19.76 -20.80
CA LEU A 140 0.34 -21.09 -21.29
C LEU A 140 0.85 -22.20 -20.36
N LEU A 141 1.99 -21.95 -19.70
CA LEU A 141 2.64 -22.88 -18.78
C LEU A 141 2.29 -22.61 -17.31
N ALA A 142 1.31 -21.73 -17.04
CA ALA A 142 0.89 -21.45 -15.68
C ALA A 142 0.14 -22.66 -15.08
N ASP A 143 0.43 -22.96 -13.81
CA ASP A 143 -0.32 -23.95 -13.04
C ASP A 143 -1.71 -23.40 -12.71
N GLN A 144 -2.68 -23.71 -13.57
CA GLN A 144 -4.04 -23.21 -13.45
C GLN A 144 -4.77 -23.76 -12.23
N GLU A 145 -4.46 -24.98 -11.79
CA GLU A 145 -5.06 -25.58 -10.59
C GLU A 145 -4.63 -24.79 -9.36
N GLN A 146 -3.33 -24.56 -9.22
CA GLN A 146 -2.81 -23.76 -8.11
C GLN A 146 -3.38 -22.33 -8.10
N ILE A 147 -3.50 -21.69 -9.27
CA ILE A 147 -4.10 -20.34 -9.36
C ILE A 147 -5.55 -20.36 -8.87
N ASN A 148 -6.33 -21.36 -9.27
CA ASN A 148 -7.74 -21.48 -8.88
C ASN A 148 -7.89 -21.75 -7.37
N GLU A 149 -7.05 -22.62 -6.79
CA GLU A 149 -7.02 -22.88 -5.35
C GLU A 149 -6.69 -21.60 -4.55
N ARG A 150 -5.69 -20.84 -4.99
CA ARG A 150 -5.31 -19.56 -4.36
C ARG A 150 -6.42 -18.53 -4.43
N LYS A 151 -7.13 -18.45 -5.56
CA LYS A 151 -8.30 -17.57 -5.73
C LYS A 151 -9.42 -17.97 -4.76
N LEU A 152 -9.73 -19.26 -4.66
CA LEU A 152 -10.75 -19.77 -3.73
C LEU A 152 -10.38 -19.47 -2.27
N LEU A 153 -9.12 -19.70 -1.88
CA LEU A 153 -8.62 -19.37 -0.56
C LEU A 153 -8.78 -17.87 -0.25
N THR A 154 -8.40 -17.01 -1.20
CA THR A 154 -8.50 -15.56 -1.00
C THR A 154 -9.96 -15.12 -0.87
N PHE A 155 -10.86 -15.69 -1.68
CA PHE A 155 -12.28 -15.42 -1.61
C PHE A 155 -12.90 -15.86 -0.26
N THR A 156 -12.55 -17.06 0.23
CA THR A 156 -13.08 -17.55 1.51
C THR A 156 -12.60 -16.70 2.69
N LEU A 157 -11.34 -16.23 2.69
CA LEU A 157 -10.83 -15.31 3.69
C LEU A 157 -11.58 -13.96 3.69
N ASP A 158 -11.88 -13.44 2.50
CA ASP A 158 -12.63 -12.18 2.37
C ASP A 158 -14.07 -12.31 2.88
N GLU A 159 -14.76 -13.42 2.56
CA GLU A 159 -16.12 -13.68 3.06
C GLU A 159 -16.18 -13.81 4.59
N ILE A 160 -15.19 -14.47 5.20
CA ILE A 160 -15.10 -14.56 6.66
C ILE A 160 -14.91 -13.17 7.26
N ASN A 161 -13.97 -12.38 6.75
CA ASN A 161 -13.73 -11.02 7.25
C ASN A 161 -14.93 -10.08 7.02
N LYS A 162 -15.68 -10.29 5.94
CA LYS A 162 -16.92 -9.54 5.69
C LYS A 162 -18.02 -9.88 6.70
N LYS A 163 -18.15 -11.15 7.08
CA LYS A 163 -19.18 -11.63 8.00
C LYS A 163 -18.88 -11.34 9.47
N PHE A 164 -17.65 -11.53 9.90
CA PHE A 164 -17.28 -11.45 11.33
C PHE A 164 -16.60 -10.13 11.72
N GLY A 165 -16.31 -9.28 10.74
CA GLY A 165 -15.69 -7.99 10.94
C GLY A 165 -14.27 -7.92 10.39
N LYS A 166 -13.84 -6.69 10.16
CA LYS A 166 -12.52 -6.42 9.57
C LYS A 166 -11.40 -6.95 10.47
N ASP A 167 -10.42 -7.58 9.85
CA ASP A 167 -9.23 -8.14 10.50
C ASP A 167 -9.56 -9.29 11.51
N THR A 168 -10.68 -10.00 11.32
CA THR A 168 -11.00 -11.21 12.11
C THR A 168 -10.00 -12.33 11.84
N ILE A 169 -9.70 -12.59 10.56
CA ILE A 169 -8.59 -13.44 10.12
C ILE A 169 -7.61 -12.55 9.39
N ALA A 170 -6.37 -12.55 9.87
CA ALA A 170 -5.29 -11.76 9.30
C ALA A 170 -4.00 -12.59 9.25
N ILE A 171 -3.10 -12.16 8.37
CA ILE A 171 -1.76 -12.76 8.27
C ILE A 171 -1.00 -12.45 9.57
N GLY A 172 -0.33 -13.45 10.15
CA GLY A 172 0.14 -13.44 11.55
C GLY A 172 1.00 -12.24 11.96
N SER A 173 1.71 -11.62 11.03
CA SER A 173 2.48 -10.39 11.27
C SER A 173 1.61 -9.13 11.32
N CYS A 174 0.27 -9.19 11.45
CA CYS A 174 -0.61 -8.03 11.32
C CYS A 174 -1.58 -7.80 12.48
N THR A 175 -1.52 -8.56 13.57
CA THR A 175 -2.64 -8.60 14.53
C THR A 175 -2.23 -8.32 15.98
N PHE A 176 -1.05 -7.76 16.24
CA PHE A 176 -0.68 -7.39 17.61
C PHE A 176 -1.28 -6.03 18.01
N LYS A 177 -1.89 -5.99 19.20
CA LYS A 177 -2.28 -4.74 19.87
C LYS A 177 -1.03 -4.09 20.47
N ASN A 178 -0.98 -2.75 20.56
CA ASN A 178 0.16 -1.94 21.02
C ASN A 178 1.42 -2.01 20.13
N ARG A 179 1.33 -1.36 18.96
CA ARG A 179 2.45 -1.26 18.00
C ARG A 179 3.26 0.01 18.19
N ASN A 180 4.57 -0.14 18.36
CA ASN A 180 5.52 0.96 18.49
C ASN A 180 5.64 1.82 17.22
N TRP A 181 5.28 1.26 16.07
CA TRP A 181 5.35 1.91 14.75
C TRP A 181 4.03 2.58 14.32
N THR A 182 3.03 2.69 15.20
CA THR A 182 1.78 3.39 14.86
C THR A 182 2.03 4.83 14.39
N MET A 183 1.24 5.27 13.41
CA MET A 183 1.42 6.62 12.82
C MET A 183 1.07 7.72 13.82
N THR A 184 1.81 8.84 13.81
CA THR A 184 1.43 10.02 14.58
C THR A 184 0.11 10.58 14.05
N GLN A 185 -0.85 10.84 14.95
CA GLN A 185 -2.12 11.50 14.64
C GLN A 185 -2.29 12.83 15.40
N ALA A 186 -1.19 13.47 15.82
CA ALA A 186 -1.21 14.65 16.69
C ALA A 186 -1.98 15.85 16.11
N ASN A 187 -2.07 15.96 14.78
CA ASN A 187 -2.81 17.03 14.09
C ASN A 187 -4.17 16.55 13.54
N LYS A 188 -4.70 15.44 14.05
CA LYS A 188 -6.02 14.95 13.64
C LYS A 188 -7.08 15.84 14.28
N SER A 189 -8.01 16.36 13.47
CA SER A 189 -9.20 17.02 14.00
C SER A 189 -10.03 16.04 14.83
N PRO A 190 -10.79 16.52 15.83
CA PRO A 190 -11.68 15.66 16.61
C PRO A 190 -12.62 14.89 15.68
N SER A 191 -12.91 13.64 16.04
CA SER A 191 -13.70 12.73 15.22
C SER A 191 -15.21 12.99 15.40
N TYR A 192 -15.67 14.20 15.06
CA TYR A 192 -17.02 14.68 15.36
C TYR A 192 -18.15 13.73 14.90
N LEU A 193 -17.96 13.04 13.78
CA LEU A 193 -18.99 12.17 13.18
C LEU A 193 -18.87 10.70 13.62
N THR A 194 -17.78 10.31 14.28
CA THR A 194 -17.47 8.90 14.54
C THR A 194 -17.12 8.59 16.00
N SER A 195 -16.97 9.61 16.85
CA SER A 195 -16.71 9.47 18.28
C SER A 195 -17.59 10.44 19.07
N TRP A 196 -18.48 9.89 19.91
CA TRP A 196 -19.28 10.68 20.85
C TRP A 196 -18.41 11.50 21.82
N LYS A 197 -17.19 11.04 22.12
CA LYS A 197 -16.25 11.74 23.01
C LYS A 197 -15.65 12.99 22.37
N ASP A 198 -15.63 13.05 21.05
CA ASP A 198 -14.99 14.11 20.27
C ASP A 198 -16.00 15.16 19.80
N LEU A 199 -17.25 15.09 20.26
CA LEU A 199 -18.30 16.08 19.95
C LEU A 199 -17.97 17.44 20.56
N LEU A 200 -18.34 18.49 19.83
CA LEU A 200 -18.19 19.86 20.28
C LEU A 200 -19.04 20.08 21.55
N LYS A 201 -18.41 20.44 22.66
CA LYS A 201 -19.11 20.83 23.90
C LYS A 201 -19.25 22.35 23.89
N ILE A 202 -20.49 22.83 23.87
CA ILE A 202 -20.82 24.25 24.04
C ILE A 202 -21.13 24.44 25.53
N TYR A 203 -20.44 25.37 26.18
CA TYR A 203 -20.67 25.77 27.57
C TYR A 203 -21.62 26.96 27.61
#